data_AF-A0A355W6D7-F1
#
_entry.id   AF-A0A355W6D7-F1
#
_cell.length_a   1.000
_cell.length_b   1.000
_cell.length_c   1.000
_cell.angle_alpha   90.00
_cell.angle_beta   90.00
_cell.angle_gamma   90.00
#
_symmetry.space_group_name_H-M   'P 1'
#
loop_
_entity.id
_entity.type
_entity.pdbx_description
1 polymer ?
#
loop_
_entity_poly.entity_id
_entity_poly.type
_entity_poly.pdbx_seq_one_letter_code
_entity_poly.pdbx_strand_id
1 'polypeptide(L)'
;MIIKRQISAVEKKFKAAKNAAALSEMRYDKGVVSFLEVLDTQRELFAVELELSETKQEFYNAYVKLYKALGGGWISKEASEKIPNFHENLFKKN
;
A
#
# COMPACT_ATOMS: atom_id res chain seq x y z
N MET A 1 11.56 -13.78 2.36
CA MET A 1 11.59 -14.22 0.94
C MET A 1 10.18 -14.43 0.36
N ILE A 2 9.20 -14.88 1.16
CA ILE A 2 7.81 -15.13 0.73
C ILE A 2 7.05 -13.83 0.39
N ILE A 3 7.02 -12.83 1.29
CA ILE A 3 6.26 -11.57 1.05
C ILE A 3 6.75 -10.82 -0.20
N LYS A 4 8.06 -10.81 -0.48
CA LYS A 4 8.60 -10.22 -1.73
C LYS A 4 8.09 -10.92 -2.98
N ARG A 5 7.93 -12.25 -2.95
CA ARG A 5 7.35 -13.01 -4.06
C ARG A 5 5.85 -12.70 -4.22
N GLN A 6 5.13 -12.56 -3.11
CA GLN A 6 3.72 -12.17 -3.10
C GLN A 6 3.53 -10.78 -3.73
N ILE A 7 4.33 -9.79 -3.35
CA ILE A 7 4.32 -8.45 -3.98
C ILE A 7 4.48 -8.57 -5.50
N SER A 8 5.50 -9.29 -5.97
CA SER A 8 5.74 -9.44 -7.40
C SER A 8 4.58 -10.13 -8.14
N ALA A 9 3.91 -11.09 -7.50
CA ALA A 9 2.73 -11.75 -8.06
C ALA A 9 1.55 -10.78 -8.16
N VAL A 10 1.28 -10.01 -7.10
CA VAL A 10 0.21 -9.01 -7.08
C VAL A 10 0.49 -7.86 -8.06
N GLU A 11 1.75 -7.45 -8.24
CA GLU A 11 2.13 -6.47 -9.27
C GLU A 11 1.84 -6.95 -10.69
N LYS A 12 2.07 -8.24 -10.98
CA LYS A 12 1.70 -8.84 -12.28
C LYS A 12 0.18 -8.85 -12.46
N LYS A 13 -0.57 -9.21 -11.41
CA LYS A 13 -2.04 -9.18 -11.40
C LYS A 13 -2.56 -7.76 -11.64
N PHE A 14 -1.97 -6.77 -10.98
CA PHE A 14 -2.30 -5.35 -11.16
C PHE A 14 -2.10 -4.91 -12.62
N LYS A 15 -0.96 -5.26 -13.22
CA LYS A 15 -0.69 -4.95 -14.62
C LYS A 15 -1.71 -5.60 -15.57
N ALA A 16 -2.10 -6.84 -15.31
CA ALA A 16 -3.12 -7.54 -16.10
C ALA A 16 -4.50 -6.88 -15.96
N ALA A 17 -4.94 -6.60 -14.73
CA ALA A 17 -6.22 -5.94 -14.47
C ALA A 17 -6.27 -4.53 -15.09
N LYS A 18 -5.18 -3.77 -15.03
CA LYS A 18 -5.06 -2.45 -15.66
C LYS A 18 -5.21 -2.54 -17.18
N ASN A 19 -4.56 -3.52 -17.80
CA ASN A 19 -4.69 -3.74 -19.23
C ASN A 19 -6.11 -4.17 -19.61
N ALA A 20 -6.77 -5.00 -18.78
CA ALA A 20 -8.14 -5.44 -18.99
C ALA A 20 -9.14 -4.27 -18.92
N ALA A 21 -9.00 -3.39 -17.93
CA ALA A 21 -9.82 -2.20 -17.80
C ALA A 21 -9.63 -1.23 -18.99
N ALA A 22 -8.39 -1.01 -19.44
CA ALA A 22 -8.13 -0.20 -20.63
C ALA A 22 -8.72 -0.83 -21.90
N LEU A 23 -8.68 -2.17 -22.01
CA LEU A 23 -9.25 -2.88 -23.15
C LEU A 23 -10.78 -2.82 -23.16
N SER A 24 -11.44 -2.98 -22.01
CA SER A 24 -12.91 -2.92 -21.92
C SER A 24 -13.41 -1.52 -22.29
N GLU A 25 -12.72 -0.46 -21.85
CA GLU A 25 -13.01 0.93 -22.23
C GLU A 25 -12.93 1.12 -23.75
N MET A 26 -11.83 0.69 -24.38
CA MET A 26 -11.69 0.76 -25.85
C MET A 26 -12.74 -0.06 -26.60
N ARG A 27 -13.21 -1.19 -26.05
CA ARG A 27 -14.27 -2.01 -26.67
C ARG A 27 -15.64 -1.36 -26.50
N TYR A 28 -15.89 -0.71 -25.37
CA TYR A 28 -17.12 0.02 -25.11
C TYR A 28 -17.24 1.23 -26.03
N ASP A 29 -16.16 2.00 -26.20
CA ASP A 29 -16.11 3.15 -27.13
C ASP A 29 -16.40 2.74 -28.57
N LYS A 30 -16.07 1.50 -28.94
CA LYS A 30 -16.36 0.91 -30.25
C LYS A 30 -17.73 0.22 -30.33
N GLY A 31 -18.52 0.25 -29.26
CA GLY A 31 -19.84 -0.39 -29.18
C GLY A 31 -19.80 -1.92 -29.16
N VAL A 32 -18.65 -2.52 -28.85
CA VAL A 32 -18.44 -3.99 -28.89
C VAL A 32 -18.90 -4.67 -27.60
N VAL A 33 -18.91 -3.94 -26.48
CA VAL A 33 -19.30 -4.44 -25.16
C VAL A 33 -20.23 -3.45 -24.47
N SER A 34 -20.93 -3.91 -23.44
CA SER A 34 -21.78 -3.03 -22.63
C SER A 34 -20.96 -2.26 -21.59
N PHE A 35 -21.49 -1.13 -21.10
CA PHE A 35 -20.85 -0.36 -20.03
C PHE A 35 -20.69 -1.16 -18.73
N LEU A 36 -21.52 -2.18 -18.51
CA LEU A 36 -21.41 -3.06 -17.34
C LEU A 36 -20.07 -3.82 -17.34
N GLU A 37 -19.56 -4.23 -18.51
CA GLU A 37 -18.25 -4.90 -18.62
C GLU A 37 -17.10 -3.94 -18.24
N VAL A 38 -17.23 -2.66 -18.59
CA VAL A 38 -16.29 -1.62 -18.16
C VAL A 38 -16.29 -1.50 -16.63
N LEU A 39 -17.47 -1.40 -16.02
CA LEU A 39 -17.60 -1.30 -14.56
C LEU A 39 -17.04 -2.53 -13.84
N ASP A 40 -17.29 -3.74 -14.36
CA ASP A 40 -16.77 -4.97 -13.77
C ASP A 40 -15.24 -5.03 -13.81
N THR A 41 -14.63 -4.69 -14.96
CA THR A 41 -13.16 -4.64 -15.09
C THR A 41 -12.52 -3.53 -14.25
N GLN A 42 -13.19 -2.38 -14.10
CA GLN A 42 -12.74 -1.32 -13.19
C GLN A 42 -12.83 -1.74 -11.72
N ARG A 43 -13.90 -2.45 -11.34
CA ARG A 43 -14.05 -3.02 -10.00
C ARG A 43 -12.97 -4.04 -9.69
N GLU A 44 -12.64 -4.89 -10.66
CA GLU A 44 -11.52 -5.84 -10.52
C GLU A 44 -10.18 -5.13 -10.37
N LEU A 45 -9.89 -4.11 -11.20
CA LEU A 45 -8.69 -3.30 -11.08
C LEU A 45 -8.56 -2.69 -9.67
N PHE A 46 -9.64 -2.08 -9.16
CA PHE A 46 -9.65 -1.48 -7.83
C PHE A 46 -9.40 -2.52 -6.72
N ALA A 47 -9.99 -3.70 -6.82
CA ALA A 47 -9.75 -4.78 -5.87
C ALA A 47 -8.28 -5.20 -5.83
N VAL A 48 -7.62 -5.26 -6.99
CA VAL A 48 -6.19 -5.60 -7.08
C VAL A 48 -5.28 -4.46 -6.60
N GLU A 49 -5.66 -3.20 -6.83
CA GLU A 49 -4.97 -2.05 -6.25
C GLU A 49 -4.98 -2.08 -4.73
N LEU A 50 -6.12 -2.41 -4.13
CA LEU A 50 -6.25 -2.59 -2.68
C LEU A 50 -5.35 -3.73 -2.19
N GLU A 51 -5.40 -4.90 -2.82
CA GLU A 51 -4.56 -6.07 -2.50
C GLU A 51 -3.06 -5.72 -2.56
N LEU A 52 -2.64 -4.93 -3.55
CA LEU A 52 -1.25 -4.49 -3.69
C LEU A 52 -0.84 -3.56 -2.55
N SER A 53 -1.72 -2.64 -2.15
CA SER A 53 -1.49 -1.73 -1.03
C SER A 53 -1.34 -2.50 0.29
N GLU A 54 -2.25 -3.43 0.55
CA GLU A 54 -2.24 -4.29 1.75
C GLU A 54 -0.98 -5.15 1.81
N THR A 55 -0.61 -5.81 0.70
CA THR A 55 0.59 -6.64 0.63
C THR A 55 1.87 -5.81 0.89
N LYS A 56 1.93 -4.57 0.39
CA LYS A 56 3.04 -3.65 0.68
C LYS A 56 3.07 -3.24 2.15
N GLN A 57 1.92 -2.94 2.75
CA GLN A 57 1.80 -2.66 4.18
C GLN A 57 2.31 -3.83 5.02
N GLU A 58 1.91 -5.07 4.70
CA GLU A 58 2.39 -6.26 5.39
C GLU A 58 3.90 -6.42 5.30
N PHE A 59 4.50 -6.14 4.13
CA PHE A 59 5.94 -6.15 3.95
C PHE A 59 6.66 -5.16 4.87
N TYR A 60 6.19 -3.92 4.94
CA TYR A 60 6.79 -2.91 5.82
C TYR A 60 6.62 -3.27 7.29
N ASN A 61 5.46 -3.78 7.69
CA ASN A 61 5.23 -4.26 9.05
C ASN A 61 6.17 -5.42 9.41
N ALA A 62 6.39 -6.36 8.50
CA ALA A 62 7.35 -7.44 8.68
C ALA A 62 8.79 -6.92 8.83
N TYR A 63 9.15 -5.89 8.06
CA TYR A 63 10.45 -5.24 8.14
C TYR A 63 10.68 -4.57 9.50
N VAL A 64 9.69 -3.81 9.99
CA VAL A 64 9.74 -3.17 11.31
C VAL A 64 9.83 -4.22 12.43
N LYS A 65 9.05 -5.30 12.35
CA LYS A 65 9.10 -6.41 13.32
C LYS A 65 10.48 -7.07 13.35
N LEU A 66 11.08 -7.30 12.18
CA LEU A 66 12.44 -7.84 12.08
C LEU A 66 13.47 -6.91 12.74
N TYR A 67 13.40 -5.60 12.44
CA TYR A 67 14.27 -4.60 13.06
C TYR A 67 14.17 -4.61 14.60
N LYS A 68 12.94 -4.67 15.13
CA LYS A 68 12.70 -4.78 16.59
C LYS A 68 13.28 -6.08 17.17
N ALA A 69 13.05 -7.21 16.50
CA ALA A 69 13.51 -8.53 16.97
C ALA A 69 15.04 -8.67 16.99
N LEU A 70 15.74 -7.98 16.08
CA LEU A 70 17.21 -7.96 16.02
C LEU A 70 17.86 -7.01 17.05
N GLY A 71 17.08 -6.42 17.95
CA GLY A 71 17.59 -5.51 18.98
C GLY A 71 17.56 -4.03 18.59
N GLY A 72 16.89 -3.63 17.50
CA GLY A 72 16.70 -2.20 17.18
C GLY A 72 15.91 -1.39 18.22
N GLY A 73 15.45 -2.03 19.31
CA GLY A 73 14.76 -1.44 20.45
C GLY A 73 15.66 -1.05 21.65
N TRP A 74 16.99 -1.18 21.57
CA TRP A 74 17.92 -0.74 22.65
C TRP A 74 18.08 0.78 22.78
N ILE A 75 17.12 1.58 22.31
CA ILE A 75 17.00 2.95 22.80
C ILE A 75 16.49 2.80 24.23
N SER A 76 17.44 2.63 25.15
CA SER A 76 17.23 2.44 26.58
C SER A 76 16.32 3.56 27.08
N LYS A 77 15.58 3.27 28.16
CA LYS A 77 14.79 4.28 28.88
C LYS A 77 15.52 5.64 29.05
N GLU A 78 16.85 5.61 29.10
CA GLU A 78 17.75 6.77 29.22
C GLU A 78 17.70 7.72 28.02
N ALA A 79 17.37 7.25 26.81
CA ALA A 79 17.25 8.09 25.62
C ALA A 79 15.83 8.67 25.43
N SER A 80 14.79 8.05 26.00
CA SER A 80 13.45 8.65 26.07
C SER A 80 13.35 9.80 27.07
N GLU A 81 14.26 9.86 28.05
CA GLU A 81 14.29 10.88 29.11
C GLU A 81 14.98 12.19 28.66
N LYS A 82 15.70 12.16 27.53
CA LYS A 82 16.46 13.31 26.98
C LYS A 82 15.78 14.04 25.83
N ILE A 83 14.53 13.70 25.49
CA ILE A 83 13.78 14.47 24.48
C ILE A 83 13.00 15.55 25.23
N PRO A 84 13.45 16.82 25.29
CA PRO A 84 12.64 17.88 25.85
C PRO A 84 11.34 18.00 25.06
N ASN A 85 10.21 18.02 25.77
CA ASN A 85 8.86 18.17 25.22
C ASN A 85 8.82 19.30 24.18
N PHE A 86 8.68 18.97 22.89
CA PHE A 86 8.57 19.96 21.82
C PHE A 86 7.17 20.62 21.76
N HIS A 87 6.30 20.37 22.74
CA HIS A 87 4.88 20.74 22.68
C HIS A 87 4.41 21.77 23.70
N GLU A 88 5.29 22.59 24.29
CA GLU A 88 4.83 23.59 25.27
C GLU A 88 4.91 25.07 24.82
N ASN A 89 5.56 25.39 23.70
CA ASN A 89 5.86 26.80 23.37
C ASN A 89 5.24 27.36 22.07
N LEU A 90 4.32 26.66 21.40
CA LEU A 90 3.73 27.17 20.15
C LEU A 90 2.36 27.86 20.30
N PHE A 91 1.78 27.92 21.50
CA PHE A 91 0.48 28.59 21.73
C PHE A 91 0.45 29.59 22.90
N LYS A 92 1.62 29.96 23.46
CA LYS A 92 1.73 31.00 24.49
C LYS A 92 2.63 32.15 24.02
N LYS A 93 2.22 32.86 22.96
CA LYS A 93 2.56 34.28 22.83
C LYS A 93 1.67 34.96 21.81
N ASN A 94 0.79 35.82 22.34
CA ASN A 94 0.13 36.97 21.73
C ASN A 94 -0.82 36.71 20.56
#